data_AF-A0A815ZW83-F1
#
_entry.id   AF-A0A815ZW83-F1
#
_cell.length_a   1.000
_cell.length_b   1.000
_cell.length_c   1.000
_cell.angle_alpha   90.00
_cell.angle_beta   90.00
_cell.angle_gamma   90.00
#
_symmetry.space_group_name_H-M   'P 1'
#
loop_
_entity.id
_entity.type
_entity.pdbx_description
1 polymer ?
#
loop_
_entity_poly.entity_id
_entity_poly.type
_entity_poly.pdbx_seq_one_letter_code
_entity_poly.pdbx_strand_id
1 'polypeptide(L)'
;QLDDETFHFQNNNNDDNGNTPQNQPSTASAVFAALIDNDDDDILYDDNQKSDEVVSPKQRETTTIESVQKQYTQFLLELREEHLLPQNVIHSITSNTIILLDTIKELVEENLKEERRSFERQRQVTTTTMSPPDTSCIFRNTINRVSEVIEATTKSEYRFIELCKRFFNYCPPKELSLLNTPPSLTMTTTSTKKLREDKFYYVSIKESLRNIFSKDEMIPLLIDNIEQQEQKVRNDPDLMYSFRHGRFGRNTDPNLLLIQLYTDGVGLTNPIGPKKDQHKITLVYFLLEDIPDIFRSLLQCINLVAICYTKYLTDNSKLRKFYEPVVKDLNELQHTGLKIPTTYGSIMFKFSTVAADNLAANELGGFQKTFSHGNFCRRCLISYENRKIPLTDLSIVQRDEIKHDRYLQEVLNTVNKANICGVTGSSPLNELDNFHPTKSLPGDIMHDYLE
;
A
#
# COMPACT_ATOMS: atom_id res chain seq x y z
N GLN A 1 38.38 4.37 1.57
CA GLN A 1 37.86 4.35 0.20
C GLN A 1 36.98 3.13 0.00
N LEU A 2 35.75 3.26 0.48
CA LEU A 2 34.47 2.98 -0.18
C LEU A 2 33.48 3.64 0.77
N ASP A 3 32.78 4.65 0.25
CA ASP A 3 31.97 5.59 1.02
C ASP A 3 30.74 4.87 1.60
N ASP A 4 30.45 5.15 2.87
CA ASP A 4 29.19 4.76 3.54
C ASP A 4 28.02 5.54 2.90
N GLU A 5 27.48 5.06 1.77
CA GLU A 5 26.27 5.60 1.11
C GLU A 5 24.96 5.17 1.82
N THR A 6 24.94 5.10 3.16
CA THR A 6 23.75 4.70 3.93
C THR A 6 23.06 5.90 4.57
N PHE A 7 21.74 6.01 4.42
CA PHE A 7 20.97 7.03 5.11
C PHE A 7 20.73 6.61 6.57
N HIS A 8 21.02 7.50 7.52
CA HIS A 8 20.84 7.25 8.95
C HIS A 8 19.61 8.00 9.49
N PHE A 9 18.75 7.30 10.22
CA PHE A 9 17.53 7.85 10.83
C PHE A 9 17.79 8.46 12.21
N GLN A 10 19.00 8.36 12.75
CA GLN A 10 19.38 8.96 14.04
C GLN A 10 20.22 10.22 13.84
N ASN A 11 19.84 11.30 14.54
CA ASN A 11 20.68 12.48 14.68
C ASN A 11 21.82 12.18 15.67
N ASN A 12 23.07 12.16 15.20
CA ASN A 12 24.25 12.09 16.07
C ASN A 12 24.48 13.46 16.76
N ASN A 13 23.68 13.78 17.76
CA ASN A 13 23.95 14.89 18.68
C ASN A 13 24.21 14.35 20.08
N ASN A 14 25.45 13.93 20.32
CA ASN A 14 26.04 14.08 21.65
C ASN A 14 26.52 15.53 21.74
N ASP A 15 25.70 16.42 22.30
CA ASP A 15 26.20 17.60 23.00
C ASP A 15 25.15 18.05 24.01
N ASP A 16 25.56 17.99 25.28
CA ASP A 16 24.92 18.64 26.41
C ASP A 16 24.75 20.14 26.11
N ASN A 17 23.50 20.61 26.06
CA ASN A 17 23.15 21.91 26.64
C ASN A 17 21.63 22.06 26.74
N GLY A 18 21.16 22.20 27.98
CA GLY A 18 19.78 22.49 28.30
C GLY A 18 19.33 23.82 27.71
N ASN A 19 18.33 23.76 26.85
CA ASN A 19 17.34 24.81 26.68
C ASN A 19 16.09 24.20 26.02
N THR A 20 14.98 24.23 26.75
CA THR A 20 13.67 23.78 26.30
C THR A 20 13.07 24.84 25.37
N PRO A 21 12.74 24.56 24.10
CA PRO A 21 11.86 25.42 23.32
C PRO A 21 10.41 24.95 23.51
N GLN A 22 9.52 25.90 23.78
CA GLN A 22 8.07 25.68 23.84
C GLN A 22 7.54 25.10 22.51
N ASN A 23 6.75 24.03 22.62
CA ASN A 23 6.05 23.38 21.51
C ASN A 23 5.18 24.38 20.74
N GLN A 24 5.56 24.67 19.50
CA GLN A 24 4.61 25.03 18.44
C GLN A 24 4.22 23.74 17.69
N PRO A 25 2.95 23.55 17.30
CA PRO A 25 2.55 22.35 16.58
C PRO A 25 3.25 22.29 15.22
N SER A 26 3.99 21.21 14.98
CA SER A 26 4.62 20.93 13.70
C SER A 26 3.56 20.78 12.61
N THR A 27 3.78 21.42 11.47
CA THR A 27 2.95 21.40 10.25
C THR A 27 2.62 19.99 9.73
N ALA A 28 3.35 18.95 10.17
CA ALA A 28 3.05 17.55 9.92
C ALA A 28 1.67 17.11 10.48
N SER A 29 1.18 17.75 11.55
CA SER A 29 -0.15 17.50 12.11
C SER A 29 -1.28 17.92 11.16
N ALA A 30 -1.05 18.87 10.24
CA ALA A 30 -2.13 19.42 9.42
C ALA A 30 -2.52 18.50 8.25
N VAL A 31 -1.58 17.74 7.69
CA VAL A 31 -1.84 16.81 6.57
C VAL A 31 -2.69 15.62 7.05
N PHE A 32 -2.46 15.13 8.27
CA PHE A 32 -3.23 14.03 8.86
C PHE A 32 -4.42 14.48 9.72
N ALA A 33 -4.43 15.70 10.30
CA ALA A 33 -5.64 16.23 10.93
C ALA A 33 -6.77 16.41 9.91
N ALA A 34 -6.45 16.74 8.65
CA ALA A 34 -7.43 16.74 7.56
C ALA A 34 -7.91 15.33 7.15
N LEU A 35 -7.24 14.26 7.61
CA LEU A 35 -7.53 12.86 7.29
C LEU A 35 -8.28 12.13 8.42
N ILE A 36 -8.19 12.60 9.67
CA ILE A 36 -8.95 12.04 10.80
C ILE A 36 -10.43 12.48 10.74
N ASP A 37 -10.73 13.65 10.16
CA ASP A 37 -12.11 14.17 10.05
C ASP A 37 -13.02 13.40 9.04
N ASN A 38 -12.49 12.45 8.27
CA ASN A 38 -13.24 11.75 7.21
C ASN A 38 -13.67 10.31 7.56
N ASP A 39 -13.27 9.76 8.72
CA ASP A 39 -13.57 8.36 9.09
C ASP A 39 -14.60 8.21 10.23
N ASP A 40 -15.18 9.30 10.75
CA ASP A 40 -16.27 9.23 11.73
C ASP A 40 -17.65 9.44 11.06
N ASP A 41 -18.36 8.33 10.82
CA ASP A 41 -19.83 8.30 10.74
C ASP A 41 -20.41 8.63 12.13
N ASP A 42 -20.28 9.89 12.57
CA ASP A 42 -21.13 10.47 13.62
C ASP A 42 -21.27 11.98 13.36
N ILE A 43 -22.39 12.35 12.72
CA ILE A 43 -22.78 13.73 12.45
C ILE A 43 -23.05 14.43 13.79
N LEU A 44 -22.10 15.25 14.24
CA LEU A 44 -22.35 16.33 15.18
C LEU A 44 -21.88 17.65 14.57
N TYR A 45 -22.86 18.44 14.10
CA TYR A 45 -22.67 19.84 13.74
C TYR A 45 -22.15 20.60 14.97
N ASP A 46 -20.93 21.13 14.90
CA ASP A 46 -20.49 22.25 15.74
C ASP A 46 -20.09 23.44 14.86
N ASP A 47 -21.01 24.38 14.75
CA ASP A 47 -20.79 25.71 14.19
C ASP A 47 -19.89 26.50 15.15
N ASN A 48 -18.58 26.50 14.91
CA ASN A 48 -17.70 27.49 15.52
C ASN A 48 -16.74 28.14 14.52
N GLN A 49 -16.90 29.46 14.41
CA GLN A 49 -16.26 30.40 13.51
C GLN A 49 -14.73 30.27 13.51
N LYS A 50 -14.15 29.94 12.35
CA LYS A 50 -12.71 30.16 12.09
C LYS A 50 -12.48 31.63 11.74
N SER A 51 -11.73 32.29 12.62
CA SER A 51 -11.20 33.64 12.47
C SER A 51 -10.25 33.76 11.28
N ASP A 52 -10.34 34.90 10.59
CA ASP A 52 -9.52 35.30 9.44
C ASP A 52 -8.01 35.20 9.71
N GLU A 53 -7.36 34.16 9.16
CA GLU A 53 -5.91 34.16 8.98
C GLU A 53 -5.54 34.91 7.70
N VAL A 54 -4.73 35.94 7.89
CA VAL A 54 -4.19 36.81 6.84
C VAL A 54 -3.30 35.99 5.90
N VAL A 55 -3.83 35.63 4.73
CA VAL A 55 -3.10 34.93 3.67
C VAL A 55 -2.07 35.87 3.05
N SER A 56 -0.79 35.59 3.32
CA SER A 56 0.34 36.18 2.60
C SER A 56 0.29 35.83 1.10
N PRO A 57 0.74 36.72 0.18
CA PRO A 57 0.51 36.55 -1.24
C PRO A 57 1.35 35.40 -1.81
N LYS A 58 0.70 34.27 -2.12
CA LYS A 58 1.29 33.19 -2.92
C LYS A 58 1.67 33.76 -4.30
N GLN A 59 2.93 33.57 -4.70
CA GLN A 59 3.40 33.85 -6.05
C GLN A 59 2.50 33.12 -7.06
N ARG A 60 1.95 33.85 -8.03
CA ARG A 60 1.07 33.27 -9.07
C ARG A 60 1.87 32.33 -9.97
N GLU A 61 1.78 31.03 -9.72
CA GLU A 61 2.14 30.01 -10.71
C GLU A 61 1.25 30.16 -11.94
N THR A 62 1.83 30.24 -13.13
CA THR A 62 1.10 30.25 -14.39
C THR A 62 0.42 28.90 -14.61
N THR A 63 -0.90 28.84 -14.48
CA THR A 63 -1.71 27.63 -14.71
C THR A 63 -1.60 27.17 -16.16
N THR A 64 -1.16 25.93 -16.37
CA THR A 64 -1.04 25.29 -17.69
C THR A 64 -2.20 24.35 -17.97
N ILE A 65 -2.42 23.99 -19.24
CA ILE A 65 -3.39 22.94 -19.63
C ILE A 65 -3.05 21.59 -18.97
N GLU A 66 -1.75 21.31 -18.77
CA GLU A 66 -1.30 20.12 -18.05
C GLU A 66 -1.72 20.14 -16.57
N SER A 67 -1.69 21.31 -15.92
CA SER A 67 -2.22 21.49 -14.56
C SER A 67 -3.70 21.16 -14.47
N VAL A 68 -4.49 21.59 -15.46
CA VAL A 68 -5.92 21.27 -15.54
C VAL A 68 -6.12 19.76 -15.72
N GLN A 69 -5.32 19.12 -16.59
CA GLN A 69 -5.39 17.67 -16.78
C GLN A 69 -5.07 16.91 -15.50
N LYS A 70 -4.04 17.34 -14.76
CA LYS A 70 -3.64 16.76 -13.48
C LYS A 70 -4.77 16.89 -12.45
N GLN A 71 -5.32 18.10 -12.27
CA GLN A 71 -6.42 18.34 -11.32
C GLN A 71 -7.67 17.54 -11.67
N TYR A 72 -8.04 17.48 -12.95
CA TYR A 72 -9.19 16.70 -13.36
C TYR A 72 -8.96 15.20 -13.19
N THR A 73 -7.74 14.70 -13.45
CA THR A 73 -7.38 13.30 -13.17
C THR A 73 -7.47 12.98 -11.68
N GLN A 74 -7.03 13.89 -10.81
CA GLN A 74 -7.18 13.76 -9.36
C GLN A 74 -8.64 13.69 -8.94
N PHE A 75 -9.47 14.63 -9.42
CA PHE A 75 -10.91 14.64 -9.16
C PHE A 75 -11.59 13.32 -9.53
N LEU A 76 -11.25 12.76 -10.70
CA LEU A 76 -11.78 11.46 -11.10
C LEU A 76 -11.30 10.30 -10.24
N LEU A 77 -10.06 10.38 -9.76
CA LEU A 77 -9.49 9.38 -8.85
C LEU A 77 -10.24 9.38 -7.52
N GLU A 78 -10.49 10.56 -6.94
CA GLU A 78 -11.29 10.74 -5.72
C GLU A 78 -12.71 10.18 -5.91
N LEU A 79 -13.41 10.56 -6.98
CA LEU A 79 -14.75 10.04 -7.29
C LEU A 79 -14.79 8.50 -7.40
N ARG A 80 -13.72 7.89 -7.91
CA ARG A 80 -13.67 6.46 -8.18
C ARG A 80 -13.24 5.66 -6.96
N GLU A 81 -12.21 6.09 -6.26
CA GLU A 81 -11.55 5.29 -5.22
C GLU A 81 -12.03 5.68 -3.82
N GLU A 82 -12.37 6.95 -3.57
CA GLU A 82 -12.93 7.39 -2.27
C GLU A 82 -14.45 7.28 -2.25
N HIS A 83 -15.11 7.72 -3.33
CA HIS A 83 -16.58 7.71 -3.42
C HIS A 83 -17.17 6.48 -4.13
N LEU A 84 -16.33 5.58 -4.65
CA LEU A 84 -16.73 4.31 -5.27
C LEU A 84 -17.80 4.46 -6.36
N LEU A 85 -17.79 5.58 -7.08
CA LEU A 85 -18.83 5.86 -8.06
C LEU A 85 -18.73 4.95 -9.28
N PRO A 86 -19.86 4.39 -9.77
CA PRO A 86 -19.88 3.59 -10.98
C PRO A 86 -19.38 4.38 -12.21
N GLN A 87 -18.71 3.69 -13.13
CA GLN A 87 -18.10 4.32 -14.31
C GLN A 87 -19.10 5.11 -15.18
N ASN A 88 -20.35 4.65 -15.28
CA ASN A 88 -21.40 5.38 -15.99
C ASN A 88 -21.78 6.70 -15.29
N VAL A 89 -21.71 6.76 -13.95
CA VAL A 89 -21.94 8.00 -13.19
C VAL A 89 -20.78 8.96 -13.43
N ILE A 90 -19.54 8.48 -13.40
CA ILE A 90 -18.34 9.29 -13.69
C ILE A 90 -18.39 9.88 -15.11
N HIS A 91 -18.82 9.09 -16.10
CA HIS A 91 -19.00 9.59 -17.47
C HIS A 91 -20.09 10.67 -17.55
N SER A 92 -21.19 10.52 -16.80
CA SER A 92 -22.24 11.53 -16.71
C SER A 92 -21.74 12.83 -16.08
N ILE A 93 -21.01 12.75 -14.96
CA ILE A 93 -20.38 13.89 -14.30
C ILE A 93 -19.47 14.62 -15.30
N THR A 94 -18.60 13.88 -15.98
CA THR A 94 -17.70 14.45 -17.02
C THR A 94 -18.48 15.19 -18.10
N SER A 95 -19.55 14.58 -18.60
CA SER A 95 -20.36 15.16 -19.67
C SER A 95 -21.03 16.45 -19.21
N ASN A 96 -21.57 16.47 -18.00
CA ASN A 96 -22.17 17.67 -17.40
C ASN A 96 -21.14 18.77 -17.13
N THR A 97 -19.91 18.41 -16.72
CA THR A 97 -18.80 19.37 -16.58
C THR A 97 -18.47 20.04 -17.90
N ILE A 98 -18.39 19.28 -19.00
CA ILE A 98 -18.13 19.83 -20.34
C ILE A 98 -19.29 20.76 -20.76
N ILE A 99 -20.54 20.35 -20.58
CA ILE A 99 -21.72 21.17 -20.89
C ILE A 99 -21.71 22.51 -20.12
N LEU A 100 -21.34 22.47 -18.83
CA LEU A 100 -21.20 23.67 -18.01
C LEU A 100 -20.12 24.59 -18.55
N LEU A 101 -18.96 24.05 -18.95
CA LEU A 101 -17.88 24.83 -19.55
C LEU A 101 -18.29 25.46 -20.88
N ASP A 102 -19.04 24.74 -21.72
CA ASP A 102 -19.57 25.28 -22.97
C ASP A 102 -20.61 26.39 -22.71
N THR A 103 -21.45 26.26 -21.69
CA THR A 103 -22.40 27.30 -21.29
C THR A 103 -21.69 28.56 -20.79
N ILE A 104 -20.66 28.41 -19.95
CA ILE A 104 -19.81 29.53 -19.49
C ILE A 104 -19.13 30.19 -20.70
N LYS A 105 -18.67 29.38 -21.66
CA LYS A 105 -18.06 29.88 -22.88
C LYS A 105 -19.00 30.76 -23.69
N GLU A 106 -20.23 30.32 -23.90
CA GLU A 106 -21.26 31.09 -24.61
C GLU A 106 -21.57 32.40 -23.90
N LEU A 107 -21.75 32.38 -22.57
CA LEU A 107 -22.05 33.56 -21.77
C LEU A 107 -20.95 34.63 -21.86
N VAL A 108 -19.68 34.23 -21.77
CA VAL A 108 -18.54 35.16 -21.89
C VAL A 108 -18.45 35.72 -23.31
N GLU A 109 -18.69 34.89 -24.33
CA GLU A 109 -18.72 35.37 -25.72
C GLU A 109 -19.85 36.39 -25.97
N GLU A 110 -21.02 36.21 -25.34
CA GLU A 110 -22.12 37.18 -25.40
C GLU A 110 -21.76 38.49 -24.71
N ASN A 111 -21.24 38.44 -23.48
CA ASN A 111 -20.82 39.63 -22.73
C ASN A 111 -19.73 40.44 -23.47
N LEU A 112 -18.74 39.77 -24.07
CA LEU A 112 -17.71 40.44 -24.87
C LEU A 112 -18.29 41.10 -26.13
N LYS A 113 -19.30 40.49 -26.77
CA LYS A 113 -19.99 41.10 -27.93
C LYS A 113 -20.81 42.33 -27.49
N GLU A 114 -21.46 42.28 -26.34
CA GLU A 114 -22.23 43.41 -25.80
C GLU A 114 -21.34 44.59 -25.42
N GLU A 115 -20.23 44.34 -24.72
CA GLU A 115 -19.24 45.38 -24.39
C GLU A 115 -18.69 46.03 -25.66
N ARG A 116 -18.32 45.24 -26.66
CA ARG A 116 -17.85 45.76 -27.94
C ARG A 116 -18.90 46.66 -28.61
N ARG A 117 -20.17 46.22 -28.64
CA ARG A 117 -21.28 47.03 -29.18
C ARG A 117 -21.53 48.30 -28.36
N SER A 118 -21.27 48.29 -27.06
CA SER A 118 -21.40 49.48 -26.20
C SER A 118 -20.27 50.48 -26.46
N PHE A 119 -19.04 50.00 -26.63
CA PHE A 119 -17.86 50.79 -26.94
C PHE A 119 -17.92 51.40 -28.35
N GLU A 120 -18.36 50.61 -29.35
CA GLU A 120 -18.60 51.09 -30.71
C GLU A 120 -19.72 52.15 -30.76
N ARG A 121 -20.73 52.06 -29.89
CA ARG A 121 -21.76 53.10 -29.73
C ARG A 121 -21.25 54.39 -29.08
N GLN A 122 -20.21 54.31 -28.24
CA GLN A 122 -19.59 55.48 -27.60
C GLN A 122 -18.53 56.18 -28.46
N ARG A 123 -17.91 55.48 -29.43
CA ARG A 123 -16.80 56.01 -30.22
C ARG A 123 -17.26 56.46 -31.62
N GLN A 124 -17.86 57.64 -31.70
CA GLN A 124 -17.89 58.40 -32.96
C GLN A 124 -16.54 59.10 -33.17
N VAL A 125 -15.89 58.78 -34.29
CA VAL A 125 -14.77 59.50 -34.96
C VAL A 125 -13.32 59.12 -34.59
N THR A 126 -12.56 58.87 -35.67
CA THR A 126 -11.09 58.80 -35.90
C THR A 126 -10.27 57.51 -35.66
N THR A 127 -9.94 56.92 -36.82
CA THR A 127 -8.68 56.32 -37.33
C THR A 127 -7.88 55.29 -36.53
N THR A 128 -7.77 54.12 -37.16
CA THR A 128 -6.61 53.22 -37.31
C THR A 128 -5.62 53.17 -36.14
N THR A 129 -5.83 52.21 -35.25
CA THR A 129 -4.75 51.50 -34.55
C THR A 129 -5.11 50.01 -34.50
N MET A 130 -4.09 49.17 -34.70
CA MET A 130 -4.19 47.72 -34.86
C MET A 130 -5.21 47.06 -33.93
N SER A 131 -6.04 46.16 -34.49
CA SER A 131 -6.96 45.32 -33.72
C SER A 131 -6.18 44.61 -32.61
N PRO A 132 -6.53 44.76 -31.32
CA PRO A 132 -6.01 43.87 -30.31
C PRO A 132 -6.32 42.42 -30.70
N PRO A 133 -5.51 41.43 -30.27
CA PRO A 133 -5.84 40.03 -30.48
C PRO A 133 -7.26 39.78 -29.97
N ASP A 134 -8.09 39.11 -30.77
CA ASP A 134 -9.51 38.91 -30.46
C ASP A 134 -9.61 38.08 -29.17
N THR A 135 -9.78 38.74 -28.03
CA THR A 135 -9.84 38.13 -26.69
C THR A 135 -10.89 37.02 -26.63
N SER A 136 -11.97 37.18 -27.41
CA SER A 136 -13.00 36.16 -27.61
C SER A 136 -12.44 34.89 -28.25
N CYS A 137 -11.59 35.02 -29.27
CA CYS A 137 -10.94 33.88 -29.91
C CYS A 137 -9.98 33.16 -28.96
N ILE A 138 -9.18 33.89 -28.19
CA ILE A 138 -8.24 33.31 -27.21
C ILE A 138 -9.00 32.53 -26.12
N PHE A 139 -10.07 33.12 -25.58
CA PHE A 139 -10.87 32.50 -24.54
C PHE A 139 -11.57 31.23 -25.06
N ARG A 140 -12.24 31.33 -26.21
CA ARG A 140 -12.87 30.17 -26.88
C ARG A 140 -11.89 29.03 -27.11
N ASN A 141 -10.70 29.33 -27.65
CA ASN A 141 -9.69 28.31 -27.90
C ASN A 141 -9.18 27.68 -26.60
N THR A 142 -9.07 28.46 -25.53
CA THR A 142 -8.68 27.94 -24.21
C THR A 142 -9.73 26.99 -23.65
N ILE A 143 -11.02 27.36 -23.66
CA ILE A 143 -12.10 26.48 -23.17
C ILE A 143 -12.20 25.20 -24.00
N ASN A 144 -12.14 25.29 -25.34
CA ASN A 144 -12.16 24.11 -26.19
C ASN A 144 -11.03 23.13 -25.84
N ARG A 145 -9.81 23.65 -25.61
CA ARG A 145 -8.65 22.83 -25.20
C ARG A 145 -8.87 22.19 -23.83
N VAL A 146 -9.50 22.89 -22.88
CA VAL A 146 -9.85 22.34 -21.57
C VAL A 146 -10.87 21.21 -21.72
N SER A 147 -11.95 21.43 -22.47
CA SER A 147 -12.97 20.41 -22.74
C SER A 147 -12.40 19.18 -23.42
N GLU A 148 -11.53 19.36 -24.43
CA GLU A 148 -10.83 18.27 -25.12
C GLU A 148 -9.98 17.44 -24.15
N VAL A 149 -9.30 18.08 -23.20
CA VAL A 149 -8.47 17.40 -22.20
C VAL A 149 -9.31 16.63 -21.19
N ILE A 150 -10.41 17.22 -20.73
CA ILE A 150 -11.39 16.59 -19.82
C ILE A 150 -11.97 15.33 -20.47
N GLU A 151 -12.45 15.45 -21.72
CA GLU A 151 -13.01 14.33 -22.48
C GLU A 151 -11.94 13.25 -22.76
N ALA A 152 -10.72 13.66 -23.13
CA ALA A 152 -9.64 12.73 -23.42
C ALA A 152 -9.22 11.91 -22.20
N THR A 153 -9.35 12.46 -20.99
CA THR A 153 -8.99 11.83 -19.72
C THR A 153 -9.93 10.66 -19.37
N THR A 154 -11.23 10.78 -19.67
CA THR A 154 -12.25 9.76 -19.34
C THR A 154 -12.58 8.83 -20.49
N LYS A 155 -12.02 9.08 -21.69
CA LYS A 155 -12.32 8.33 -22.90
C LYS A 155 -12.05 6.83 -22.81
N SER A 156 -11.04 6.42 -22.04
CA SER A 156 -10.78 5.00 -21.78
C SER A 156 -10.00 4.78 -20.49
N GLU A 157 -10.22 3.60 -19.89
CA GLU A 157 -9.50 3.16 -18.69
C GLU A 157 -7.98 3.19 -18.88
N TYR A 158 -7.50 2.80 -20.05
CA TYR A 158 -6.08 2.83 -20.40
C TYR A 158 -5.50 4.25 -20.29
N ARG A 159 -6.19 5.26 -20.84
CA ARG A 159 -5.72 6.64 -20.80
C ARG A 159 -5.72 7.20 -19.38
N PHE A 160 -6.77 6.93 -18.62
CA PHE A 160 -6.86 7.31 -17.22
C PHE A 160 -5.67 6.73 -16.42
N ILE A 161 -5.40 5.42 -16.56
CA ILE A 161 -4.27 4.76 -15.90
C ILE A 161 -2.92 5.36 -16.33
N GLU A 162 -2.71 5.67 -17.61
CA GLU A 162 -1.47 6.33 -18.07
C GLU A 162 -1.30 7.74 -17.47
N LEU A 163 -2.38 8.48 -17.26
CA LEU A 163 -2.34 9.77 -16.57
C LEU A 163 -2.05 9.60 -15.08
N CYS A 164 -2.61 8.57 -14.43
CA CYS A 164 -2.28 8.24 -13.04
C CYS A 164 -0.79 7.89 -12.87
N LYS A 165 -0.21 7.14 -13.81
CA LYS A 165 1.23 6.85 -13.82
C LYS A 165 2.05 8.13 -13.98
N ARG A 166 1.63 9.01 -14.90
CA ARG A 166 2.34 10.25 -15.21
C ARG A 166 2.30 11.26 -14.05
N PHE A 167 1.14 11.44 -13.42
CA PHE A 167 0.92 12.53 -12.47
C PHE A 167 1.02 12.12 -11.01
N PHE A 168 0.76 10.86 -10.68
CA PHE A 168 0.64 10.36 -9.30
C PHE A 168 1.53 9.15 -9.04
N ASN A 169 2.50 8.86 -9.91
CA ASN A 169 3.42 7.73 -9.81
C ASN A 169 2.72 6.37 -9.62
N TYR A 170 1.50 6.22 -10.15
CA TYR A 170 0.72 5.00 -9.95
C TYR A 170 1.50 3.73 -10.35
N CYS A 171 1.58 2.77 -9.43
CA CYS A 171 2.23 1.48 -9.66
C CYS A 171 1.18 0.43 -10.05
N PRO A 172 1.05 0.09 -11.35
CA PRO A 172 0.08 -0.91 -11.78
C PRO A 172 0.52 -2.33 -11.35
N PRO A 173 -0.44 -3.22 -11.07
CA PRO A 173 -0.12 -4.63 -10.86
C PRO A 173 0.44 -5.27 -12.14
N LYS A 174 1.47 -6.10 -11.98
CA LYS A 174 2.07 -6.92 -13.04
C LYS A 174 1.44 -8.31 -13.02
N GLU A 175 0.93 -8.75 -14.15
CA GLU A 175 0.43 -10.12 -14.33
C GLU A 175 1.62 -11.08 -14.47
N LEU A 176 1.69 -12.11 -13.62
CA LEU A 176 2.74 -13.12 -13.59
C LEU A 176 2.17 -14.53 -13.70
N SER A 177 2.93 -15.45 -14.29
CA SER A 177 2.54 -16.86 -14.45
C SER A 177 2.96 -17.71 -13.25
N LEU A 178 2.10 -18.65 -12.86
CA LEU A 178 2.43 -19.67 -11.84
C LEU A 178 3.11 -20.92 -12.43
N LEU A 179 3.35 -20.97 -13.74
CA LEU A 179 4.00 -22.09 -14.41
C LEU A 179 5.48 -21.81 -14.68
N ASN A 180 6.35 -22.79 -14.42
CA ASN A 180 7.78 -22.73 -14.75
C ASN A 180 8.05 -22.79 -16.26
N THR A 181 7.11 -23.36 -17.02
CA THR A 181 7.25 -23.63 -18.44
C THR A 181 6.07 -23.02 -19.17
N PRO A 182 6.28 -22.30 -20.29
CA PRO A 182 5.17 -21.83 -21.11
C PRO A 182 4.29 -23.02 -21.52
N PRO A 183 2.96 -22.87 -21.53
CA PRO A 183 2.05 -23.98 -21.82
C PRO A 183 2.41 -24.60 -23.18
N SER A 184 2.87 -25.85 -23.14
CA SER A 184 3.14 -26.61 -24.37
C SER A 184 1.80 -26.90 -25.04
N LEU A 185 1.68 -26.62 -26.34
CA LEU A 185 0.53 -27.00 -27.15
C LEU A 185 0.48 -28.53 -27.22
N THR A 186 -0.30 -29.18 -26.36
CA THR A 186 -0.65 -30.60 -26.57
C THR A 186 -1.71 -30.68 -27.65
N MET A 187 -1.31 -31.10 -28.86
CA MET A 187 -2.23 -31.46 -29.94
C MET A 187 -2.96 -32.75 -29.57
N THR A 188 -4.17 -32.65 -29.04
CA THR A 188 -5.15 -33.74 -29.12
C THR A 188 -5.94 -33.58 -30.41
N THR A 189 -6.15 -34.67 -31.13
CA THR A 189 -6.67 -34.75 -32.53
C THR A 189 -8.07 -34.20 -32.77
N THR A 190 -8.69 -33.54 -31.79
CA THR A 190 -9.96 -32.85 -31.92
C THR A 190 -9.99 -31.73 -30.88
N SER A 191 -9.93 -30.48 -31.36
CA SER A 191 -10.00 -29.21 -30.60
C SER A 191 -8.70 -28.75 -29.90
N THR A 192 -8.16 -27.62 -30.34
CA THR A 192 -7.12 -26.84 -29.64
C THR A 192 -7.68 -26.25 -28.35
N LYS A 193 -7.59 -26.96 -27.23
CA LYS A 193 -7.85 -26.39 -25.90
C LYS A 193 -6.58 -25.66 -25.46
N LYS A 194 -6.56 -24.32 -25.58
CA LYS A 194 -5.50 -23.50 -24.97
C LYS A 194 -5.51 -23.81 -23.47
N LEU A 195 -4.44 -24.42 -22.95
CA LEU A 195 -4.32 -24.66 -21.52
C LEU A 195 -4.38 -23.30 -20.83
N ARG A 196 -5.38 -23.10 -19.97
CA ARG A 196 -5.53 -21.84 -19.24
C ARG A 196 -4.35 -21.76 -18.28
N GLU A 197 -3.49 -20.79 -18.51
CA GLU A 197 -2.37 -20.50 -17.63
C GLU A 197 -2.93 -19.95 -16.31
N ASP A 198 -2.51 -20.55 -15.20
CA ASP A 198 -2.82 -20.04 -13.87
C ASP A 198 -1.90 -18.84 -13.60
N LYS A 199 -2.49 -17.69 -13.27
CA LYS A 199 -1.79 -16.42 -13.13
C LYS A 199 -2.11 -15.76 -11.80
N PHE A 200 -1.23 -14.86 -11.40
CA PHE A 200 -1.41 -13.98 -10.25
C PHE A 200 -0.96 -12.56 -10.61
N TYR A 201 -1.27 -11.60 -9.74
CA TYR A 201 -0.87 -10.22 -9.93
C TYR A 201 0.00 -9.75 -8.78
N TYR A 202 1.06 -9.02 -9.12
CA TYR A 202 2.07 -8.54 -8.19
C TYR A 202 2.26 -7.03 -8.31
N VAL A 203 2.26 -6.32 -7.19
CA VAL A 203 2.59 -4.90 -7.06
C VAL A 203 3.95 -4.82 -6.37
N SER A 204 4.90 -4.11 -6.98
CA SER A 204 6.28 -4.10 -6.47
C SER A 204 6.38 -3.32 -5.17
N ILE A 205 6.87 -3.98 -4.12
CA ILE A 205 7.13 -3.37 -2.81
C ILE A 205 8.08 -2.18 -2.98
N LYS A 206 9.13 -2.32 -3.79
CA LYS A 206 10.11 -1.24 -4.02
C LYS A 206 9.49 -0.01 -4.64
N GLU A 207 8.66 -0.17 -5.67
CA GLU A 207 7.99 0.97 -6.31
C GLU A 207 6.96 1.61 -5.37
N SER A 208 6.21 0.81 -4.61
CA SER A 208 5.29 1.32 -3.59
C SER A 208 6.03 2.12 -2.52
N LEU A 209 7.17 1.63 -2.04
CA LEU A 209 8.02 2.38 -1.09
C LEU A 209 8.58 3.65 -1.72
N ARG A 210 9.03 3.64 -2.98
CA ARG A 210 9.47 4.88 -3.67
C ARG A 210 8.36 5.92 -3.71
N ASN A 211 7.13 5.50 -3.96
CA ASN A 211 5.98 6.39 -3.96
C ASN A 211 5.69 6.93 -2.55
N ILE A 212 5.75 6.09 -1.51
CA ILE A 212 5.59 6.53 -0.12
C ILE A 212 6.65 7.58 0.22
N PHE A 213 7.93 7.31 -0.05
CA PHE A 213 9.04 8.21 0.26
C PHE A 213 9.21 9.37 -0.74
N SER A 214 8.43 9.41 -1.82
CA SER A 214 8.38 10.58 -2.71
C SER A 214 7.67 11.79 -2.08
N LYS A 215 6.96 11.57 -0.97
CA LYS A 215 6.36 12.62 -0.15
C LYS A 215 7.41 13.16 0.83
N ASP A 216 7.71 14.44 0.74
CA ASP A 216 8.78 15.10 1.51
C ASP A 216 8.55 15.00 3.03
N GLU A 217 7.30 14.89 3.48
CA GLU A 217 6.96 14.82 4.91
C GLU A 217 7.13 13.43 5.53
N MET A 218 7.24 12.36 4.71
CA MET A 218 7.23 10.99 5.23
C MET A 218 8.49 10.64 6.01
N ILE A 219 9.66 11.08 5.56
CA ILE A 219 10.92 10.77 6.25
C ILE A 219 11.00 11.50 7.61
N PRO A 220 10.76 12.82 7.69
CA PRO A 220 10.69 13.52 8.98
C PRO A 220 9.69 12.88 9.94
N LEU A 221 8.49 12.51 9.45
CA LEU A 221 7.46 11.87 10.27
C LEU A 221 7.94 10.55 10.90
N LEU A 222 8.65 9.72 10.13
CA LEU A 222 9.18 8.45 10.62
C LEU A 222 10.30 8.65 11.63
N ILE A 223 11.23 9.59 11.38
CA ILE A 223 12.31 9.93 12.30
C ILE A 223 11.72 10.39 13.64
N ASP A 224 10.83 11.39 13.60
CA ASP A 224 10.20 11.95 14.80
C ASP A 224 9.46 10.86 15.60
N ASN A 225 8.72 9.98 14.91
CA ASN A 225 8.00 8.89 15.57
C ASN A 225 8.95 7.88 16.23
N ILE A 226 10.00 7.45 15.52
CA ILE A 226 10.99 6.51 16.07
C ILE A 226 11.66 7.12 17.31
N GLU A 227 12.11 8.37 17.23
CA GLU A 227 12.77 9.06 18.35
C GLU A 227 11.85 9.21 19.57
N GLN A 228 10.59 9.59 19.34
CA GLN A 228 9.60 9.71 20.42
C GLN A 228 9.29 8.37 21.08
N GLN A 229 9.14 7.29 20.30
CA GLN A 229 8.90 5.95 20.84
C GLN A 229 10.11 5.47 21.65
N GLU A 230 11.32 5.64 21.13
CA GLU A 230 12.56 5.30 21.82
C GLU A 230 12.72 6.07 23.14
N GLN A 231 12.36 7.36 23.17
CA GLN A 231 12.38 8.14 24.41
C GLN A 231 11.38 7.59 25.45
N LYS A 232 10.16 7.21 25.03
CA LYS A 232 9.15 6.63 25.92
C LYS A 232 9.60 5.26 26.47
N VAL A 233 10.15 4.40 25.62
CA VAL A 233 10.67 3.08 26.03
C VAL A 233 11.91 3.19 26.93
N ARG A 234 12.75 4.22 26.76
CA ARG A 234 13.84 4.50 27.71
C ARG A 234 13.33 4.89 29.10
N ASN A 235 12.20 5.60 29.17
CA ASN A 235 11.58 5.99 30.43
C ASN A 235 10.81 4.84 31.10
N ASP A 236 10.21 3.96 30.29
CA ASP A 236 9.50 2.76 30.74
C ASP A 236 9.86 1.56 29.85
N PRO A 237 10.83 0.72 30.28
CA PRO A 237 11.30 -0.43 29.50
C PRO A 237 10.26 -1.54 29.26
N ASP A 238 9.13 -1.51 29.98
CA ASP A 238 8.02 -2.45 29.80
C ASP A 238 7.12 -2.07 28.61
N LEU A 239 7.26 -0.84 28.08
CA LEU A 239 6.53 -0.40 26.89
C LEU A 239 7.10 -1.01 25.60
N MET A 240 6.19 -1.40 24.70
CA MET A 240 6.52 -1.88 23.36
C MET A 240 5.53 -1.32 22.34
N TYR A 241 6.00 -0.45 21.42
CA TYR A 241 5.15 0.16 20.39
C TYR A 241 5.10 -0.60 19.05
N SER A 242 6.07 -1.48 18.81
CA SER A 242 6.24 -2.22 17.54
C SER A 242 7.24 -3.37 17.72
N PHE A 243 7.50 -4.17 16.67
CA PHE A 243 8.52 -5.23 16.74
C PHE A 243 9.94 -4.67 16.96
N ARG A 244 10.16 -3.37 16.70
CA ARG A 244 11.41 -2.65 17.03
C ARG A 244 11.80 -2.82 18.50
N HIS A 245 10.82 -2.66 19.39
CA HIS A 245 11.04 -2.72 20.84
C HIS A 245 11.11 -4.15 21.37
N GLY A 246 10.80 -5.14 20.54
CA GLY A 246 10.90 -6.56 20.88
C GLY A 246 12.33 -7.08 20.77
N ARG A 247 12.52 -8.35 21.15
CA ARG A 247 13.83 -9.02 21.07
C ARG A 247 14.43 -8.98 19.65
N PHE A 248 13.61 -9.04 18.61
CA PHE A 248 14.08 -9.00 17.23
C PHE A 248 14.61 -7.60 16.85
N GLY A 249 13.82 -6.55 17.08
CA GLY A 249 14.20 -5.19 16.73
C GLY A 249 15.36 -4.64 17.55
N ARG A 250 15.44 -4.94 18.85
CA ARG A 250 16.57 -4.53 19.70
C ARG A 250 17.94 -5.09 19.26
N ASN A 251 17.94 -6.20 18.51
CA ASN A 251 19.15 -6.81 17.95
C ASN A 251 19.38 -6.41 16.48
N THR A 252 18.67 -5.40 16.01
CA THR A 252 18.74 -4.89 14.64
C THR A 252 19.31 -3.48 14.67
N ASP A 253 19.97 -3.06 13.58
CA ASP A 253 20.46 -1.68 13.44
C ASP A 253 19.27 -0.69 13.53
N PRO A 254 19.34 0.31 14.42
CA PRO A 254 18.26 1.27 14.63
C PRO A 254 17.93 2.09 13.38
N ASN A 255 18.84 2.22 12.42
CA ASN A 255 18.64 2.97 11.17
C ASN A 255 17.86 2.18 10.10
N LEU A 256 17.46 0.94 10.37
CA LEU A 256 16.69 0.12 9.44
C LEU A 256 15.20 0.33 9.66
N LEU A 257 14.43 0.54 8.59
CA LEU A 257 12.97 0.53 8.66
C LEU A 257 12.43 -0.90 8.62
N LEU A 258 11.41 -1.19 9.42
CA LEU A 258 10.82 -2.51 9.53
C LEU A 258 9.63 -2.69 8.59
N ILE A 259 9.66 -3.77 7.81
CA ILE A 259 8.57 -4.18 6.92
C ILE A 259 7.93 -5.45 7.49
N GLN A 260 6.64 -5.34 7.79
CA GLN A 260 5.80 -6.48 8.13
C GLN A 260 4.98 -6.88 6.90
N LEU A 261 4.76 -8.17 6.72
CA LEU A 261 3.79 -8.71 5.77
C LEU A 261 2.52 -9.13 6.50
N TYR A 262 1.41 -9.09 5.77
CA TYR A 262 0.13 -9.64 6.21
C TYR A 262 -0.49 -10.44 5.07
N THR A 263 -1.07 -11.61 5.37
CA THR A 263 -1.81 -12.38 4.37
C THR A 263 -3.19 -12.74 4.88
N ASP A 264 -4.17 -12.63 3.99
CA ASP A 264 -5.56 -12.93 4.25
C ASP A 264 -6.21 -13.57 3.00
N GLY A 265 -7.28 -14.31 3.22
CA GLY A 265 -8.05 -14.96 2.18
C GLY A 265 -9.51 -14.50 2.15
N VAL A 266 -9.88 -13.78 1.10
CA VAL A 266 -11.24 -13.23 0.93
C VAL A 266 -12.10 -14.13 0.04
N GLY A 267 -13.29 -14.50 0.49
CA GLY A 267 -14.31 -15.17 -0.32
C GLY A 267 -15.15 -14.17 -1.11
N LEU A 268 -15.16 -14.26 -2.45
CA LEU A 268 -15.95 -13.34 -3.29
C LEU A 268 -17.45 -13.71 -3.41
N THR A 269 -17.84 -14.88 -2.91
CA THR A 269 -19.23 -15.36 -2.96
C THR A 269 -19.97 -15.12 -1.65
N ASN A 270 -21.28 -15.38 -1.66
CA ASN A 270 -22.10 -15.38 -0.45
C ASN A 270 -21.34 -16.11 0.68
N PRO A 271 -21.02 -15.40 1.79
CA PRO A 271 -20.25 -15.97 2.90
C PRO A 271 -20.99 -17.13 3.58
N ILE A 272 -22.30 -17.25 3.34
CA ILE A 272 -23.17 -18.26 3.90
C ILE A 272 -23.45 -19.35 2.86
N GLY A 273 -23.06 -20.58 3.18
CA GLY A 273 -23.43 -21.78 2.42
C GLY A 273 -22.25 -22.66 1.99
N PRO A 274 -22.53 -23.81 1.37
CA PRO A 274 -21.52 -24.83 1.05
C PRO A 274 -20.50 -24.42 -0.03
N LYS A 275 -20.71 -23.27 -0.68
CA LYS A 275 -19.87 -22.75 -1.77
C LYS A 275 -19.12 -21.47 -1.39
N LYS A 276 -19.12 -21.08 -0.11
CA LYS A 276 -18.48 -19.84 0.36
C LYS A 276 -17.01 -19.71 -0.05
N ASP A 277 -16.28 -20.83 -0.13
CA ASP A 277 -14.86 -20.87 -0.48
C ASP A 277 -14.60 -21.16 -1.98
N GLN A 278 -15.65 -21.28 -2.80
CA GLN A 278 -15.49 -21.62 -4.22
C GLN A 278 -14.71 -20.54 -4.96
N HIS A 279 -14.90 -19.27 -4.59
CA HIS A 279 -14.25 -18.12 -5.22
C HIS A 279 -13.33 -17.36 -4.24
N LYS A 280 -12.53 -18.10 -3.46
CA LYS A 280 -11.58 -17.53 -2.50
C LYS A 280 -10.33 -16.97 -3.19
N ILE A 281 -9.93 -15.77 -2.84
CA ILE A 281 -8.71 -15.09 -3.29
C ILE A 281 -7.77 -14.94 -2.10
N THR A 282 -6.48 -15.22 -2.31
CA THR A 282 -5.40 -14.95 -1.35
C THR A 282 -4.79 -13.60 -1.67
N LEU A 283 -4.64 -12.77 -0.66
CA LEU A 283 -4.03 -11.45 -0.72
C LEU A 283 -2.80 -11.42 0.19
N VAL A 284 -1.78 -10.68 -0.25
CA VAL A 284 -0.59 -10.37 0.54
C VAL A 284 -0.44 -8.87 0.55
N TYR A 285 -0.23 -8.32 1.73
CA TYR A 285 -0.03 -6.91 1.99
C TYR A 285 1.31 -6.69 2.70
N PHE A 286 1.82 -5.47 2.64
CA PHE A 286 2.90 -5.01 3.50
C PHE A 286 2.53 -3.73 4.22
N LEU A 287 3.14 -3.53 5.37
CA LEU A 287 3.04 -2.31 6.16
C LEU A 287 4.44 -1.93 6.67
N LEU A 288 4.69 -0.63 6.76
CA LEU A 288 5.86 -0.09 7.44
C LEU A 288 5.52 0.04 8.93
N GLU A 289 6.21 -0.71 9.79
CA GLU A 289 5.90 -0.68 11.23
C GLU A 289 6.27 0.63 11.90
N ASP A 290 7.22 1.36 11.31
CA ASP A 290 7.72 2.62 11.86
C ASP A 290 6.80 3.82 11.59
N ILE A 291 5.73 3.63 10.81
CA ILE A 291 4.65 4.61 10.71
C ILE A 291 4.04 4.84 12.10
N PRO A 292 3.67 6.08 12.47
CA PRO A 292 2.98 6.36 13.73
C PRO A 292 1.79 5.42 13.95
N ASP A 293 1.65 4.93 15.18
CA ASP A 293 0.65 3.93 15.58
C ASP A 293 -0.78 4.37 15.24
N ILE A 294 -1.09 5.66 15.39
CA ILE A 294 -2.38 6.26 15.02
C ILE A 294 -2.76 6.12 13.53
N PHE A 295 -1.79 5.89 12.63
CA PHE A 295 -2.05 5.77 11.19
C PHE A 295 -1.95 4.33 10.67
N ARG A 296 -1.39 3.40 11.45
CA ARG A 296 -1.09 2.04 10.96
C ARG A 296 -2.33 1.26 10.52
N SER A 297 -3.49 1.55 11.12
CA SER A 297 -4.77 0.93 10.77
C SER A 297 -5.48 1.60 9.59
N LEU A 298 -5.03 2.77 9.12
CA LEU A 298 -5.61 3.42 7.96
C LEU A 298 -5.36 2.59 6.70
N LEU A 299 -6.38 2.41 5.88
CA LEU A 299 -6.29 1.60 4.66
C LEU A 299 -5.16 2.05 3.72
N GLN A 300 -4.89 3.36 3.66
CA GLN A 300 -3.79 3.95 2.87
C GLN A 300 -2.38 3.54 3.35
N CYS A 301 -2.24 3.04 4.58
CA CYS A 301 -0.98 2.53 5.12
C CYS A 301 -0.82 1.01 4.93
N ILE A 302 -1.86 0.32 4.45
CA ILE A 302 -1.87 -1.13 4.18
C ILE A 302 -1.72 -1.34 2.67
N ASN A 303 -0.53 -1.74 2.24
CA ASN A 303 -0.18 -1.75 0.83
C ASN A 303 -0.30 -3.15 0.23
N LEU A 304 -1.12 -3.31 -0.81
CA LEU A 304 -1.25 -4.57 -1.54
C LEU A 304 0.08 -4.94 -2.24
N VAL A 305 0.50 -6.20 -2.09
CA VAL A 305 1.70 -6.77 -2.71
C VAL A 305 1.34 -7.80 -3.78
N ALA A 306 0.43 -8.72 -3.46
CA ALA A 306 0.10 -9.80 -4.36
C ALA A 306 -1.34 -10.28 -4.19
N ILE A 307 -1.94 -10.72 -5.29
CA ILE A 307 -3.29 -11.27 -5.33
C ILE A 307 -3.33 -12.49 -6.24
N CYS A 308 -3.89 -13.60 -5.75
CA CYS A 308 -4.01 -14.84 -6.50
C CYS A 308 -5.30 -15.57 -6.14
N TYR A 309 -5.84 -16.31 -7.11
CA TYR A 309 -6.94 -17.23 -6.82
C TYR A 309 -6.43 -18.40 -5.96
N THR A 310 -7.02 -18.58 -4.76
CA THR A 310 -6.51 -19.49 -3.72
C THR A 310 -6.40 -20.93 -4.21
N LYS A 311 -7.30 -21.35 -5.09
CA LYS A 311 -7.30 -22.71 -5.68
C LYS A 311 -5.99 -23.03 -6.41
N TYR A 312 -5.28 -22.03 -6.93
CA TYR A 312 -4.01 -22.23 -7.61
C TYR A 312 -2.84 -22.43 -6.65
N LEU A 313 -2.97 -22.02 -5.39
CA LEU A 313 -1.91 -22.05 -4.38
C LEU A 313 -1.87 -23.35 -3.57
N THR A 314 -2.77 -24.31 -3.84
CA THR A 314 -2.77 -25.62 -3.16
C THR A 314 -1.58 -26.50 -3.51
N ASP A 315 -0.90 -26.19 -4.62
CA ASP A 315 0.37 -26.80 -5.02
C ASP A 315 1.54 -26.00 -4.45
N ASN A 316 2.39 -26.65 -3.65
CA ASN A 316 3.57 -26.03 -3.05
C ASN A 316 4.52 -25.39 -4.08
N SER A 317 4.60 -25.93 -5.30
CA SER A 317 5.41 -25.34 -6.37
C SER A 317 4.84 -23.98 -6.79
N LYS A 318 3.52 -23.89 -6.99
CA LYS A 318 2.83 -22.64 -7.34
C LYS A 318 2.84 -21.65 -6.18
N LEU A 319 2.69 -22.13 -4.94
CA LEU A 319 2.81 -21.30 -3.75
C LEU A 319 4.20 -20.64 -3.65
N ARG A 320 5.28 -21.38 -3.90
CA ARG A 320 6.63 -20.81 -3.99
C ARG A 320 6.75 -19.77 -5.09
N LYS A 321 6.21 -20.04 -6.28
CA LYS A 321 6.21 -19.08 -7.40
C LYS A 321 5.42 -17.80 -7.11
N PHE A 322 4.33 -17.91 -6.36
CA PHE A 322 3.56 -16.75 -5.92
C PHE A 322 4.36 -15.82 -4.99
N TYR A 323 5.14 -16.39 -4.06
CA TYR A 323 5.96 -15.63 -3.10
C TYR A 323 7.35 -15.22 -3.62
N GLU A 324 7.86 -15.84 -4.69
CA GLU A 324 9.17 -15.51 -5.28
C GLU A 324 9.40 -14.01 -5.53
N PRO A 325 8.49 -13.24 -6.16
CA PRO A 325 8.71 -11.80 -6.35
C PRO A 325 8.73 -11.02 -5.02
N VAL A 326 7.97 -11.47 -4.02
CA VAL A 326 7.94 -10.87 -2.66
C VAL A 326 9.28 -11.08 -1.97
N VAL A 327 9.78 -12.31 -1.97
CA VAL A 327 11.08 -12.68 -1.38
C VAL A 327 12.20 -11.90 -2.05
N LYS A 328 12.17 -11.81 -3.39
CA LYS A 328 13.17 -11.08 -4.15
C LYS A 328 13.20 -9.59 -3.79
N ASP A 329 12.05 -8.91 -3.82
CA ASP A 329 12.00 -7.48 -3.52
C ASP A 329 12.43 -7.20 -2.07
N LEU A 330 12.01 -8.03 -1.11
CA LEU A 330 12.42 -7.87 0.30
C LEU A 330 13.92 -8.13 0.50
N ASN A 331 14.50 -9.19 -0.06
CA ASN A 331 15.94 -9.44 0.06
C ASN A 331 16.76 -8.31 -0.57
N GLU A 332 16.34 -7.77 -1.72
CA GLU A 332 17.01 -6.62 -2.33
C GLU A 332 16.94 -5.36 -1.44
N LEU A 333 15.78 -5.10 -0.82
CA LEU A 333 15.62 -4.01 0.16
C LEU A 333 16.48 -4.19 1.41
N GLN A 334 16.65 -5.43 1.87
CA GLN A 334 17.50 -5.77 3.02
C GLN A 334 18.99 -5.63 2.71
N HIS A 335 19.42 -5.95 1.49
CA HIS A 335 20.83 -5.93 1.10
C HIS A 335 21.33 -4.60 0.56
N THR A 336 20.50 -3.92 -0.24
CA THR A 336 20.91 -2.72 -1.00
C THR A 336 20.13 -1.47 -0.64
N GLY A 337 19.03 -1.63 0.10
CA GLY A 337 18.13 -0.54 0.46
C GLY A 337 17.40 0.05 -0.74
N LEU A 338 16.89 1.25 -0.54
CA LEU A 338 16.15 2.01 -1.53
C LEU A 338 16.76 3.40 -1.66
N LYS A 339 17.30 3.70 -2.85
CA LYS A 339 17.76 5.05 -3.18
C LYS A 339 16.55 5.95 -3.44
N ILE A 340 16.41 7.01 -2.64
CA ILE A 340 15.40 8.06 -2.82
C ILE A 340 16.14 9.34 -3.24
N PRO A 341 15.64 10.10 -4.24
CA PRO A 341 16.32 11.32 -4.71
C PRO A 341 16.51 12.40 -3.63
N THR A 342 15.66 12.42 -2.61
CA THR A 342 15.66 13.41 -1.53
C THR A 342 16.60 13.05 -0.38
N THR A 343 17.22 11.87 -0.38
CA THR A 343 18.13 11.41 0.68
C THR A 343 19.57 11.26 0.19
N TYR A 344 20.53 11.60 1.05
CA TYR A 344 21.92 11.20 0.83
C TYR A 344 22.07 9.72 1.25
N GLY A 345 22.16 8.83 0.27
CA GLY A 345 22.31 7.38 0.49
C GLY A 345 21.02 6.57 0.32
N SER A 346 21.13 5.26 0.53
CA SER A 346 20.01 4.32 0.51
C SER A 346 19.32 4.25 1.87
N ILE A 347 17.98 4.29 1.88
CA ILE A 347 17.16 3.90 3.03
C ILE A 347 17.21 2.37 3.13
N MET A 348 17.62 1.84 4.27
CA MET A 348 17.76 0.41 4.47
C MET A 348 16.55 -0.18 5.21
N PHE A 349 16.19 -1.41 4.91
CA PHE A 349 15.00 -2.07 5.45
C PHE A 349 15.33 -3.41 6.08
N LYS A 350 14.44 -3.89 6.94
CA LYS A 350 14.47 -5.26 7.45
C LYS A 350 13.08 -5.86 7.49
N PHE A 351 12.95 -7.08 7.00
CA PHE A 351 11.75 -7.88 7.19
C PHE A 351 11.63 -8.26 8.67
N SER A 352 10.44 -8.05 9.24
CA SER A 352 10.14 -8.37 10.65
C SER A 352 9.35 -9.67 10.77
N THR A 353 8.09 -9.69 10.32
CA THR A 353 7.15 -10.81 10.49
C THR A 353 6.12 -10.90 9.38
N VAL A 354 5.44 -12.05 9.29
CA VAL A 354 4.22 -12.24 8.49
C VAL A 354 3.05 -12.55 9.44
N ALA A 355 2.11 -11.62 9.55
CA ALA A 355 0.84 -11.85 10.23
C ALA A 355 -0.14 -12.60 9.31
N ALA A 356 -0.90 -13.54 9.87
CA ALA A 356 -1.81 -14.40 9.15
C ALA A 356 -2.75 -15.12 10.13
N ASP A 357 -3.94 -15.50 9.66
CA ASP A 357 -4.80 -16.44 10.38
C ASP A 357 -4.08 -17.78 10.65
N ASN A 358 -4.62 -18.62 11.53
CA ASN A 358 -3.96 -19.88 11.90
C ASN A 358 -3.73 -20.84 10.72
N LEU A 359 -4.65 -20.87 9.75
CA LEU A 359 -4.56 -21.80 8.62
C LEU A 359 -3.48 -21.34 7.63
N ALA A 360 -3.49 -20.05 7.28
CA ALA A 360 -2.54 -19.40 6.39
C ALA A 360 -1.15 -19.31 7.02
N ALA A 361 -1.03 -19.04 8.32
CA ALA A 361 0.24 -19.11 9.04
C ALA A 361 0.82 -20.54 8.99
N ASN A 362 0.00 -21.56 9.17
CA ASN A 362 0.47 -22.94 9.09
C ASN A 362 0.87 -23.32 7.66
N GLU A 363 0.15 -22.85 6.64
CA GLU A 363 0.52 -23.03 5.23
C GLU A 363 1.86 -22.36 4.90
N LEU A 364 2.01 -21.09 5.27
CA LEU A 364 3.24 -20.31 5.10
C LEU A 364 4.43 -20.91 5.84
N GLY A 365 4.22 -21.43 7.06
CA GLY A 365 5.30 -22.04 7.83
C GLY A 365 5.65 -23.46 7.39
N GLY A 366 4.90 -24.05 6.45
CA GLY A 366 5.05 -25.46 6.08
C GLY A 366 4.62 -26.42 7.19
N PHE A 367 3.79 -25.97 8.13
CA PHE A 367 3.25 -26.77 9.22
C PHE A 367 2.09 -27.67 8.74
N GLN A 368 1.56 -28.49 9.65
CA GLN A 368 0.31 -29.20 9.36
C GLN A 368 -0.89 -28.26 9.35
N LYS A 369 -1.74 -28.39 8.34
CA LYS A 369 -3.01 -27.64 8.22
C LYS A 369 -4.21 -28.37 8.84
N THR A 370 -3.98 -29.56 9.38
CA THR A 370 -5.00 -30.38 10.02
C THR A 370 -4.90 -30.26 11.53
N PHE A 371 -5.89 -29.61 12.15
CA PHE A 371 -5.92 -29.35 13.59
C PHE A 371 -6.60 -30.45 14.42
N SER A 372 -6.88 -31.61 13.80
CA SER A 372 -7.65 -32.68 14.42
C SER A 372 -6.83 -33.90 14.86
N HIS A 373 -5.53 -33.96 14.55
CA HIS A 373 -4.64 -35.09 14.87
C HIS A 373 -3.17 -34.64 14.92
N GLY A 374 -2.28 -35.49 15.47
CA GLY A 374 -0.84 -35.26 15.43
C GLY A 374 -0.37 -34.03 16.22
N ASN A 375 0.82 -33.53 15.88
CA ASN A 375 1.40 -32.32 16.46
C ASN A 375 0.98 -31.09 15.64
N PHE A 376 -0.17 -30.52 15.99
CA PHE A 376 -0.82 -29.47 15.19
C PHE A 376 -0.34 -28.04 15.50
N CYS A 377 0.28 -27.82 16.67
CA CYS A 377 0.69 -26.49 17.10
C CYS A 377 1.98 -26.03 16.40
N ARG A 378 1.98 -24.80 15.88
CA ARG A 378 3.17 -24.14 15.32
C ARG A 378 4.19 -23.71 16.37
N ARG A 379 3.77 -23.50 17.62
CA ARG A 379 4.64 -23.02 18.72
C ARG A 379 5.21 -24.13 19.59
N CYS A 380 4.52 -25.25 19.74
CA CYS A 380 4.95 -26.36 20.59
C CYS A 380 4.68 -27.72 19.96
N LEU A 381 5.22 -28.77 20.59
CA LEU A 381 5.09 -30.16 20.15
C LEU A 381 3.98 -30.92 20.88
N ILE A 382 2.92 -30.22 21.27
CA ILE A 382 1.76 -30.86 21.89
C ILE A 382 1.04 -31.75 20.88
N SER A 383 0.70 -32.98 21.30
CA SER A 383 -0.13 -33.88 20.52
C SER A 383 -1.60 -33.51 20.67
N TYR A 384 -2.38 -33.79 19.63
CA TYR A 384 -3.83 -33.58 19.65
C TYR A 384 -4.53 -34.28 20.82
N GLU A 385 -4.03 -35.45 21.23
CA GLU A 385 -4.56 -36.21 22.37
C GLU A 385 -4.44 -35.44 23.68
N ASN A 386 -3.38 -34.67 23.84
CA ASN A 386 -3.07 -33.92 25.07
C ASN A 386 -3.68 -32.51 25.10
N ARG A 387 -4.37 -32.06 24.04
CA ARG A 387 -4.86 -30.66 23.90
C ARG A 387 -5.83 -30.19 25.00
N LYS A 388 -6.50 -31.11 25.69
CA LYS A 388 -7.47 -30.81 26.75
C LYS A 388 -6.84 -30.74 28.14
N ILE A 389 -5.58 -31.16 28.27
CA ILE A 389 -4.87 -31.14 29.53
C ILE A 389 -4.40 -29.69 29.76
N PRO A 390 -4.64 -29.10 30.94
CA PRO A 390 -4.12 -27.77 31.26
C PRO A 390 -2.63 -27.68 30.99
N LEU A 391 -2.18 -26.57 30.39
CA LEU A 391 -0.75 -26.40 30.04
C LEU A 391 0.15 -26.44 31.29
N THR A 392 -0.39 -26.10 32.47
CA THR A 392 0.30 -26.20 33.78
C THR A 392 0.65 -27.63 34.16
N ASP A 393 -0.13 -28.59 33.67
CA ASP A 393 -0.02 -30.01 34.02
C ASP A 393 0.79 -30.78 32.96
N LEU A 394 1.26 -30.08 31.93
CA LEU A 394 2.04 -30.62 30.83
C LEU A 394 3.47 -30.07 30.84
N SER A 395 4.44 -30.96 30.67
CA SER A 395 5.80 -30.59 30.27
C SER A 395 5.84 -30.31 28.76
N ILE A 396 5.39 -29.12 28.36
CA ILE A 396 5.30 -28.75 26.94
C ILE A 396 6.68 -28.46 26.37
N VAL A 397 7.04 -29.20 25.33
CA VAL A 397 8.25 -28.93 24.56
C VAL A 397 7.95 -27.85 23.52
N GLN A 398 8.60 -26.70 23.66
CA GLN A 398 8.55 -25.62 22.66
C GLN A 398 9.23 -26.05 21.36
N ARG A 399 8.68 -25.58 20.24
CA ARG A 399 9.24 -25.77 18.91
C ARG A 399 10.23 -24.63 18.63
N ASP A 400 11.51 -24.90 18.85
CA ASP A 400 12.60 -24.02 18.43
C ASP A 400 13.05 -24.32 16.99
N GLU A 401 13.93 -23.47 16.45
CA GLU A 401 14.47 -23.57 15.09
C GLU A 401 15.18 -24.90 14.84
N ILE A 402 16.09 -25.26 15.74
CA ILE A 402 16.91 -26.48 15.62
C ILE A 402 16.02 -27.72 15.54
N LYS A 403 15.00 -27.82 16.40
CA LYS A 403 14.04 -28.93 16.38
C LYS A 403 13.16 -28.88 15.12
N HIS A 404 12.71 -27.70 14.71
CA HIS A 404 11.90 -27.53 13.51
C HIS A 404 12.66 -28.02 12.27
N ASP A 405 13.90 -27.55 12.07
CA ASP A 405 14.75 -27.93 10.95
C ASP A 405 15.03 -29.42 10.92
N ARG A 406 15.35 -30.01 12.08
CA ARG A 406 15.51 -31.47 12.20
C ARG A 406 14.26 -32.21 11.76
N TYR A 407 13.08 -31.79 12.23
CA TYR A 407 11.81 -32.42 11.86
C TYR A 407 11.45 -32.22 10.40
N LEU A 408 11.76 -31.06 9.83
CA LEU A 408 11.62 -30.82 8.40
C LEU A 408 12.50 -31.79 7.61
N GLN A 409 13.76 -31.96 7.99
CA GLN A 409 14.66 -32.93 7.34
C GLN A 409 14.15 -34.37 7.47
N GLU A 410 13.59 -34.76 8.63
CA GLU A 410 12.99 -36.08 8.79
C GLU A 410 11.78 -36.30 7.86
N VAL A 411 10.94 -35.28 7.67
CA VAL A 411 9.77 -35.35 6.77
C VAL A 411 10.20 -35.40 5.31
N LEU A 412 11.24 -34.67 4.92
CA LEU A 412 11.77 -34.69 3.55
C LEU A 412 12.43 -36.03 3.20
N ASN A 413 13.03 -36.69 4.19
CA ASN A 413 13.77 -37.95 3.99
C ASN A 413 12.93 -39.21 4.26
N THR A 414 11.77 -39.11 4.91
CA THR A 414 10.95 -40.27 5.31
C THR A 414 9.46 -40.05 5.05
N VAL A 415 8.83 -40.99 4.34
CA VAL A 415 7.38 -40.98 4.07
C VAL A 415 6.60 -41.13 5.39
N ASN A 416 5.47 -40.42 5.52
CA ASN A 416 4.49 -40.51 6.63
C ASN A 416 4.88 -39.95 8.01
N LYS A 417 5.93 -39.14 8.14
CA LYS A 417 6.29 -38.50 9.43
C LYS A 417 5.59 -37.16 9.71
N ALA A 418 4.90 -36.57 8.73
CA ALA A 418 4.33 -35.23 8.86
C ALA A 418 3.44 -35.04 10.11
N ASN A 419 2.61 -36.05 10.43
CA ASN A 419 1.71 -36.03 11.60
C ASN A 419 2.46 -35.95 12.93
N ILE A 420 3.59 -36.64 13.04
CA ILE A 420 4.39 -36.72 14.27
C ILE A 420 5.28 -35.49 14.38
N CYS A 421 5.84 -35.03 13.26
CA CYS A 421 6.73 -33.87 13.20
C CYS A 421 5.96 -32.53 13.28
N GLY A 422 4.68 -32.51 12.91
CA GLY A 422 3.88 -31.30 12.83
C GLY A 422 4.26 -30.38 11.66
N VAL A 423 5.00 -30.90 10.68
CA VAL A 423 5.55 -30.16 9.53
C VAL A 423 5.28 -31.00 8.27
N THR A 424 4.90 -30.34 7.17
CA THR A 424 4.55 -30.97 5.89
C THR A 424 5.56 -30.67 4.79
N GLY A 425 6.31 -29.57 4.90
CA GLY A 425 7.31 -29.19 3.92
C GLY A 425 8.02 -27.90 4.29
N SER A 426 8.94 -27.47 3.43
CA SER A 426 9.67 -26.21 3.60
C SER A 426 8.81 -25.02 3.15
N SER A 427 8.82 -23.96 3.95
CA SER A 427 8.10 -22.71 3.71
C SER A 427 8.37 -22.12 2.32
N PRO A 428 7.38 -21.49 1.66
CA PRO A 428 7.63 -20.69 0.46
C PRO A 428 8.49 -19.43 0.71
N LEU A 429 8.66 -19.02 1.97
CA LEU A 429 9.47 -17.87 2.37
C LEU A 429 10.85 -18.27 2.91
N ASN A 430 11.27 -19.53 2.76
CA ASN A 430 12.53 -20.02 3.33
C ASN A 430 13.79 -19.34 2.74
N GLU A 431 13.65 -18.69 1.58
CA GLU A 431 14.71 -17.92 0.92
C GLU A 431 14.71 -16.43 1.31
N LEU A 432 13.73 -15.98 2.12
CA LEU A 432 13.68 -14.62 2.65
C LEU A 432 14.66 -14.48 3.82
N ASP A 433 15.60 -13.54 3.73
CA ASP A 433 16.56 -13.34 4.82
C ASP A 433 15.83 -12.86 6.08
N ASN A 434 16.28 -13.35 7.24
CA ASN A 434 15.65 -13.16 8.55
C ASN A 434 14.29 -13.83 8.74
N PHE A 435 13.83 -14.65 7.78
CA PHE A 435 12.63 -15.47 7.98
C PHE A 435 12.95 -16.82 8.60
N HIS A 436 12.21 -17.20 9.65
CA HIS A 436 12.12 -18.58 10.10
C HIS A 436 10.69 -18.89 10.58
N PRO A 437 10.07 -20.02 10.17
CA PRO A 437 8.66 -20.33 10.52
C PRO A 437 8.32 -20.25 12.01
N THR A 438 9.26 -20.57 12.91
CA THR A 438 9.04 -20.53 14.37
C THR A 438 9.23 -19.14 14.99
N LYS A 439 9.78 -18.17 14.25
CA LYS A 439 10.09 -16.82 14.74
C LYS A 439 9.28 -15.71 14.05
N SER A 440 9.06 -15.86 12.76
CA SER A 440 8.54 -14.81 11.88
C SER A 440 7.03 -14.90 11.67
N LEU A 441 6.35 -15.86 12.29
CA LEU A 441 4.90 -16.07 12.20
C LEU A 441 4.24 -15.85 13.57
N PRO A 442 3.95 -14.59 13.96
CA PRO A 442 3.29 -14.28 15.23
C PRO A 442 1.85 -14.83 15.28
N GLY A 443 1.31 -14.85 16.49
CA GLY A 443 -0.12 -15.07 16.73
C GLY A 443 -0.93 -13.92 16.18
N ASP A 444 -2.13 -14.20 15.73
CA ASP A 444 -3.08 -13.17 15.33
C ASP A 444 -4.08 -13.05 16.45
N ILE A 445 -4.01 -11.99 17.25
CA ILE A 445 -4.87 -11.85 18.44
C ILE A 445 -6.35 -11.83 18.05
N MET A 446 -6.70 -11.27 16.89
CA MET A 446 -8.08 -11.24 16.43
C MET A 446 -8.56 -12.68 16.17
N HIS A 447 -7.84 -13.43 15.35
CA HIS A 447 -8.23 -14.80 14.98
C HIS A 447 -7.94 -15.85 16.07
N ASP A 448 -7.02 -15.59 17.00
CA ASP A 448 -6.64 -16.53 18.06
C ASP A 448 -7.51 -16.36 19.31
N TYR A 449 -8.02 -15.15 19.56
CA TYR A 449 -8.78 -14.82 20.78
C TYR A 449 -10.26 -14.54 20.53
N LEU A 450 -10.62 -13.96 19.39
CA LEU A 450 -12.01 -13.53 19.10
C LEU A 450 -12.76 -14.50 18.17
N GLU A 451 -12.05 -15.32 17.39
CA GLU A 451 -12.59 -16.38 16.53
C GLU A 451 -12.27 -17.78 17.05
#